data_AF-A0A955ZHE9-F1
#
_entry.id   AF-A0A955ZHE9-F1
#
_cell.length_a   1.000
_cell.length_b   1.000
_cell.length_c   1.000
_cell.angle_alpha   90.00
_cell.angle_beta   90.00
_cell.angle_gamma   90.00
#
_symmetry.space_group_name_H-M   'P 1'
#
loop_
_entity.id
_entity.type
_entity.pdbx_description
1 polymer ?
#
loop_
_entity_poly.entity_id
_entity_poly.type
_entity_poly.pdbx_seq_one_letter_code
_entity_poly.pdbx_strand_id
1 'polypeptide(L)'
;MSERPLVEVLESETIVAGGTQKITWKLLKERVWISVSDTPGAVVETLDAGPGTVWERRIEMRLELGTELERTVSRPIPPRRQSALDYLEKDTRGSGRRVSRARYRVTARGRLERIDRP
;
A
#
# COMPACT_ATOMS: atom_id res chain seq x y z
N MET A 1 1.99 -30.15 9.32
CA MET A 1 2.34 -28.78 9.77
C MET A 1 2.25 -27.89 8.54
N SER A 2 1.34 -26.91 8.53
CA SER A 2 1.27 -25.94 7.43
C SER A 2 2.52 -25.07 7.45
N GLU A 3 3.26 -25.02 6.34
CA GLU A 3 4.44 -24.17 6.22
C GLU A 3 4.02 -22.70 6.31
N ARG A 4 4.68 -21.94 7.18
CA ARG A 4 4.43 -20.51 7.36
C ARG A 4 5.70 -19.71 7.07
N PRO A 5 6.04 -19.47 5.79
CA PRO A 5 7.22 -18.71 5.46
C PRO A 5 7.14 -17.26 5.98
N LEU A 6 8.31 -16.65 6.15
CA LEU A 6 8.44 -15.24 6.48
C LEU A 6 8.14 -14.40 5.24
N VAL A 7 7.20 -13.46 5.36
CA VAL A 7 6.82 -12.50 4.33
C VAL A 7 7.16 -11.11 4.83
N GLU A 8 7.81 -10.33 3.97
CA GLU A 8 8.15 -8.93 4.22
C GLU A 8 7.39 -8.04 3.24
N VAL A 9 6.79 -6.97 3.75
CA VAL A 9 6.18 -5.92 2.93
C VAL A 9 6.57 -4.54 3.43
N LEU A 10 6.64 -3.59 2.49
CA LEU A 10 6.85 -2.18 2.77
C LEU A 10 5.55 -1.41 2.63
N GLU A 11 5.28 -0.58 3.63
CA GLU A 11 4.29 0.48 3.55
C GLU A 11 4.98 1.82 3.65
N SER A 12 4.48 2.80 2.91
CA SER A 12 5.06 4.13 2.92
C SER A 12 4.07 5.21 2.52
N GLU A 13 4.41 6.43 2.87
CA GLU A 13 3.83 7.63 2.30
C GLU A 13 4.96 8.54 1.80
N THR A 14 4.91 8.86 0.51
CA THR A 14 5.92 9.67 -0.17
C THR A 14 5.30 10.90 -0.84
N ILE A 15 6.04 11.98 -0.88
CA ILE A 15 5.70 13.22 -1.56
C ILE A 15 5.86 13.01 -3.07
N VAL A 16 4.83 13.33 -3.82
CA VAL A 16 4.80 13.29 -5.29
C VAL A 16 4.18 14.57 -5.84
N ALA A 17 4.26 14.80 -7.14
CA ALA A 17 3.60 15.95 -7.75
C ALA A 17 2.09 15.94 -7.45
N GLY A 18 1.60 17.02 -6.83
CA GLY A 18 0.19 17.19 -6.49
C GLY A 18 -0.27 16.57 -5.17
N GLY A 19 0.63 16.08 -4.30
CA GLY A 19 0.28 15.60 -2.95
C GLY A 19 1.14 14.44 -2.47
N THR A 20 0.55 13.48 -1.75
CA THR A 20 1.25 12.27 -1.26
C THR A 20 0.76 10.99 -1.92
N GLN A 21 1.67 10.10 -2.26
CA GLN A 21 1.40 8.72 -2.62
C GLN A 21 1.53 7.84 -1.38
N LYS A 22 0.53 7.00 -1.11
CA LYS A 22 0.50 6.05 0.01
C LYS A 22 0.41 4.62 -0.51
N ILE A 23 1.28 3.74 0.01
CA ILE A 23 1.29 2.30 -0.25
C ILE A 23 0.92 1.60 1.05
N THR A 24 -0.13 0.78 1.02
CA THR A 24 -0.58 -0.04 2.16
C THR A 24 -0.84 -1.47 1.74
N TRP A 25 -0.73 -2.40 2.67
CA TRP A 25 -0.99 -3.82 2.48
C TRP A 25 -2.10 -4.31 3.40
N LYS A 26 -2.94 -5.18 2.85
CA LYS A 26 -3.93 -5.94 3.63
C LYS A 26 -3.75 -7.42 3.35
N LEU A 27 -4.15 -8.26 4.29
CA LEU A 27 -4.25 -9.70 4.07
C LEU A 27 -5.68 -10.17 4.23
N LEU A 28 -6.04 -11.21 3.49
CA LEU A 28 -7.34 -11.86 3.58
C LEU A 28 -7.33 -12.92 4.67
N LYS A 29 -8.04 -12.68 5.77
CA LYS A 29 -8.24 -13.64 6.86
C LYS A 29 -9.73 -13.82 7.09
N GLU A 30 -10.20 -15.06 7.10
CA GLU A 30 -11.61 -15.38 7.39
C GLU A 30 -12.61 -14.56 6.56
N ARG A 31 -12.28 -14.32 5.28
CA ARG A 31 -13.06 -13.51 4.30
C ARG A 31 -13.08 -12.00 4.57
N VAL A 32 -12.26 -11.49 5.49
CA VAL A 32 -12.11 -10.06 5.77
C VAL A 32 -10.70 -9.59 5.44
N TRP A 33 -10.60 -8.39 4.86
CA TRP A 33 -9.32 -7.73 4.62
C TRP A 33 -8.89 -6.94 5.86
N ILE A 34 -7.81 -7.40 6.51
CA ILE A 34 -7.22 -6.74 7.68
C ILE A 34 -5.89 -6.09 7.31
N SER A 35 -5.48 -5.06 8.04
CA SER A 35 -4.14 -4.48 7.86
C SER A 35 -3.08 -5.53 8.17
N VAL A 36 -2.02 -5.59 7.38
CA VAL A 36 -0.91 -6.51 7.68
C VAL A 36 -0.23 -6.18 9.02
N SER A 37 -0.24 -4.91 9.44
CA SER A 37 0.28 -4.47 10.74
C SER A 37 -0.50 -5.03 11.93
N ASP A 38 -1.76 -5.41 11.71
CA ASP A 38 -2.68 -5.84 12.78
C ASP A 38 -2.73 -7.38 12.87
N THR A 39 -1.87 -8.05 12.11
CA THR A 39 -1.82 -9.51 12.05
C THR A 39 -1.07 -10.06 13.26
N PRO A 40 -1.57 -11.12 13.92
CA PRO A 40 -0.87 -11.74 15.02
C PRO A 40 0.56 -12.17 14.63
N GLY A 41 1.55 -11.69 15.38
CA GLY A 41 2.96 -11.99 15.14
C GLY A 41 3.62 -11.13 14.04
N ALA A 42 2.95 -10.08 13.55
CA ALA A 42 3.59 -9.08 12.72
C ALA A 42 4.61 -8.26 13.53
N VAL A 43 5.80 -8.10 12.98
CA VAL A 43 6.85 -7.21 13.50
C VAL A 43 6.86 -5.98 12.60
N VAL A 44 6.61 -4.81 13.20
CA VAL A 44 6.57 -3.53 12.49
C VAL A 44 7.80 -2.72 12.90
N GLU A 45 8.59 -2.34 11.91
CA GLU A 45 9.75 -1.47 12.08
C GLU A 45 9.56 -0.20 11.27
N THR A 46 9.58 0.94 11.94
CA THR A 46 9.66 2.25 11.27
C THR A 46 11.07 2.44 10.73
N LEU A 47 11.19 2.68 9.43
CA LEU A 47 12.47 2.93 8.77
C LEU A 47 12.78 4.43 8.78
N ASP A 48 14.07 4.77 8.66
CA ASP A 48 14.49 6.15 8.50
C ASP A 48 14.01 6.70 7.16
N ALA A 49 13.27 7.81 7.19
CA ALA A 49 12.59 8.34 6.03
C ALA A 49 13.55 9.21 5.21
N GLY A 50 13.89 8.75 3.99
CA GLY A 50 14.68 9.54 3.05
C GLY A 50 13.98 10.80 2.53
N PRO A 51 14.69 11.66 1.77
CA PRO A 51 14.11 12.86 1.18
C PRO A 51 12.83 12.56 0.38
N GLY A 52 11.77 13.31 0.66
CA GLY A 52 10.47 13.12 0.00
C GLY A 52 9.66 11.95 0.55
N THR A 53 10.06 11.30 1.64
CA THR A 53 9.27 10.29 2.36
C THR A 53 8.73 10.90 3.65
N VAL A 54 7.42 10.79 3.88
CA VAL A 54 6.76 11.23 5.11
C VAL A 54 6.96 10.18 6.20
N TRP A 55 6.77 8.90 5.84
CA TRP A 55 7.06 7.75 6.69
C TRP A 55 7.24 6.51 5.81
N GLU A 56 8.02 5.57 6.32
CA GLU A 56 8.18 4.23 5.75
C GLU A 56 8.25 3.21 6.87
N ARG A 57 7.65 2.05 6.67
CA ARG A 57 7.73 0.94 7.62
C ARG A 57 7.86 -0.39 6.90
N ARG A 58 8.72 -1.23 7.47
CA ARG A 58 8.86 -2.64 7.13
C ARG A 58 8.00 -3.47 8.05
N ILE A 59 7.24 -4.41 7.47
CA ILE A 59 6.38 -5.31 8.22
C ILE A 59 6.73 -6.73 7.84
N GLU A 60 7.23 -7.47 8.83
CA GLU A 60 7.58 -8.88 8.71
C GLU A 60 6.54 -9.74 9.42
N MET A 61 6.07 -10.81 8.76
CA MET A 61 5.04 -11.68 9.32
C MET A 61 5.16 -13.11 8.78
N ARG A 62 4.76 -14.12 9.56
CA ARG A 62 4.69 -15.50 9.09
C ARG A 62 3.29 -15.84 8.62
N LEU A 63 3.12 -16.13 7.33
CA LEU A 63 1.82 -16.39 6.71
C LEU A 63 1.76 -17.80 6.15
N GLU A 64 0.56 -18.38 6.11
CA GLU A 64 0.34 -19.67 5.46
C GLU A 64 0.51 -19.55 3.95
N LEU A 65 1.01 -20.62 3.32
CA LEU A 65 1.03 -20.72 1.87
C LEU A 65 -0.38 -20.53 1.32
N GLY A 66 -0.50 -19.79 0.22
CA GLY A 66 -1.78 -19.47 -0.38
C GLY A 66 -2.51 -18.28 0.23
N THR A 67 -2.03 -17.72 1.35
CA THR A 67 -2.59 -16.48 1.92
C THR A 67 -2.59 -15.37 0.86
N GLU A 68 -3.71 -14.66 0.73
CA GLU A 68 -3.84 -13.57 -0.22
C GLU A 68 -3.54 -12.23 0.45
N LEU A 69 -2.79 -11.39 -0.25
CA LEU A 69 -2.49 -10.02 0.14
C LEU A 69 -2.98 -9.05 -0.93
N GLU A 70 -3.42 -7.87 -0.52
CA GLU A 70 -3.79 -6.77 -1.41
C GLU A 70 -2.86 -5.58 -1.14
N ARG A 71 -2.10 -5.19 -2.15
CA ARG A 71 -1.36 -3.92 -2.16
C ARG A 71 -2.26 -2.83 -2.70
N THR A 72 -2.51 -1.81 -1.91
CA THR A 72 -3.21 -0.60 -2.33
C THR A 72 -2.21 0.53 -2.50
N VAL A 73 -2.25 1.17 -3.68
CA VAL A 73 -1.50 2.40 -3.97
C VAL A 73 -2.50 3.52 -4.19
N SER A 74 -2.43 4.57 -3.38
CA SER A 74 -3.28 5.75 -3.45
C SER A 74 -2.41 6.96 -3.78
N ARG A 75 -2.65 7.62 -4.91
CA ARG A 75 -1.85 8.79 -5.36
C ARG A 75 -2.75 9.94 -5.80
N PRO A 76 -2.30 11.20 -5.74
CA PRO A 76 -3.04 12.32 -6.30
C PRO A 76 -3.28 12.13 -7.80
N ILE A 77 -4.43 12.60 -8.29
CA ILE A 77 -4.67 12.75 -9.72
C ILE A 77 -3.87 13.98 -10.17
N PRO A 78 -3.03 13.85 -11.21
CA PRO A 78 -2.30 15.00 -11.73
C PRO A 78 -3.26 16.15 -12.02
N PRO A 79 -2.91 17.39 -11.66
CA PRO A 79 -3.74 18.53 -11.97
C PRO A 79 -3.94 18.60 -13.49
N ARG A 80 -5.19 18.75 -13.93
CA ARG A 80 -5.48 19.13 -15.31
C ARG A 80 -4.93 20.53 -15.53
N ARG A 81 -4.45 20.84 -16.75
CA ARG A 81 -4.17 22.23 -17.12
C ARG A 81 -5.43 23.06 -16.85
N GLN A 82 -5.31 24.02 -15.95
CA GLN A 82 -6.39 24.91 -15.53
C GLN A 82 -6.02 26.32 -15.94
N SER A 83 -7.03 27.09 -16.37
CA SER A 83 -6.88 28.52 -16.57
C SER A 83 -6.70 29.23 -15.22
N ALA A 84 -6.16 30.45 -15.23
CA ALA A 84 -6.04 31.24 -14.00
C ALA A 84 -7.41 31.54 -13.36
N LEU A 85 -8.47 31.63 -14.19
CA LEU A 85 -9.83 31.86 -13.75
C LEU A 85 -10.40 30.62 -13.03
N ASP A 86 -10.11 29.42 -13.54
CA ASP A 86 -10.52 28.14 -12.92
C ASP A 86 -9.95 27.96 -11.51
N TYR A 87 -8.82 28.60 -11.22
CA TYR A 87 -8.15 28.56 -9.93
C TYR A 87 -8.84 29.44 -8.87
N LEU A 88 -9.46 30.54 -9.30
CA LEU A 88 -10.19 31.47 -8.42
C LEU A 88 -11.61 31.00 -8.14
N GLU A 89 -12.23 30.29 -9.09
CA GLU A 89 -13.60 29.78 -8.96
C GLU A 89 -13.70 28.52 -8.11
N LYS A 90 -12.59 27.82 -7.85
CA LYS A 90 -12.58 26.60 -7.06
C LYS A 90 -12.50 26.86 -5.56
N ASP A 91 -13.62 26.63 -4.90
CA ASP A 91 -13.67 26.23 -3.50
C ASP A 91 -12.73 25.00 -3.31
N THR A 92 -11.79 25.08 -2.36
CA THR A 92 -10.59 24.22 -2.18
C THR A 92 -10.92 22.77 -1.80
N ARG A 93 -11.72 22.08 -2.61
CA ARG A 93 -11.95 20.64 -2.46
C ARG A 93 -10.73 19.89 -2.99
N GLY A 94 -10.06 19.17 -2.10
CA GLY A 94 -8.77 18.52 -2.34
C GLY A 94 -8.69 17.77 -3.67
N SER A 95 -7.48 17.76 -4.25
CA SER A 95 -7.20 17.04 -5.50
C SER A 95 -7.70 15.59 -5.38
N GLY A 96 -8.57 15.17 -6.32
CA GLY A 96 -9.05 13.79 -6.37
C GLY A 96 -7.89 12.80 -6.37
N ARG A 97 -8.11 11.58 -5.87
CA ARG A 97 -7.08 10.55 -5.75
C ARG A 97 -7.35 9.39 -6.69
N ARG A 98 -6.29 8.83 -7.28
CA ARG A 98 -6.32 7.55 -8.01
C ARG A 98 -5.88 6.44 -7.07
N VAL A 99 -6.71 5.41 -6.94
CA VAL A 99 -6.40 4.21 -6.18
C VAL A 99 -6.22 3.05 -7.15
N SER A 100 -5.10 2.34 -7.06
CA SER A 100 -4.88 1.06 -7.74
C SER A 100 -4.65 -0.03 -6.70
N ARG A 101 -5.20 -1.22 -6.97
CA ARG A 101 -5.05 -2.40 -6.11
C ARG A 101 -4.43 -3.52 -6.93
N ALA A 102 -3.56 -4.30 -6.29
CA ALA A 102 -2.99 -5.50 -6.86
C ALA A 102 -3.02 -6.60 -5.81
N ARG A 103 -3.53 -7.76 -6.18
CA ARG A 103 -3.55 -8.94 -5.32
C ARG A 103 -2.37 -9.85 -5.56
N TYR A 104 -1.93 -10.45 -4.47
CA TYR A 104 -0.80 -11.34 -4.40
C TYR A 104 -1.18 -12.59 -3.60
N ARG A 105 -0.45 -13.67 -3.82
CA ARG A 105 -0.54 -14.91 -3.06
C ARG A 105 0.83 -15.28 -2.52
N VAL A 106 0.87 -15.70 -1.26
CA VAL A 106 2.08 -16.20 -0.60
C VAL A 106 2.45 -17.55 -1.20
N THR A 107 3.67 -17.66 -1.68
CA THR A 107 4.23 -18.91 -2.22
C THR A 107 5.28 -19.49 -1.28
N ALA A 108 5.80 -20.66 -1.66
CA ALA A 108 6.94 -21.25 -0.98
C ALA A 108 8.09 -20.23 -0.89
N ARG A 109 8.85 -20.30 0.22
CA ARG A 109 9.96 -19.37 0.54
C ARG A 109 9.56 -17.92 0.81
N GLY A 110 8.27 -17.62 1.05
CA GLY A 110 7.85 -16.30 1.52
C GLY A 110 7.76 -15.24 0.44
N ARG A 111 7.75 -15.65 -0.83
CA ARG A 111 7.57 -14.75 -1.97
C ARG A 111 6.10 -14.43 -2.18
N LEU A 112 5.86 -13.29 -2.81
CA LEU A 112 4.53 -12.83 -3.21
C LEU A 112 4.40 -12.91 -4.74
N GLU A 113 3.52 -13.78 -5.21
CA GLU A 113 3.18 -13.87 -6.63
C GLU A 113 1.89 -13.12 -6.92
N ARG A 114 1.90 -12.27 -7.95
CA ARG A 114 0.72 -11.49 -8.32
C ARG A 114 -0.34 -12.41 -8.95
N ILE A 115 -1.58 -12.34 -8.46
CA ILE A 115 -2.70 -13.17 -8.94
C ILE A 115 -3.64 -12.43 -9.89
N ASP A 116 -3.63 -11.09 -9.87
CA ASP A 116 -4.38 -10.30 -10.84
C ASP A 116 -3.58 -10.15 -12.15
N ARG A 117 -4.09 -10.74 -13.24
CA ARG A 117 -3.55 -10.50 -14.60
C ARG A 117 -3.65 -9.01 -14.97
N PRO A 118 -2.68 -8.49 -15.76
CA PRO A 118 -2.74 -7.13 -16.29
C PRO A 118 -3.98 -6.89 -17.15
#